data_AF-A0AAW8LL03-F1
#
_entry.id   AF-A0AAW8LL03-F1
#
_cell.length_a   1.000
_cell.length_b   1.000
_cell.length_c   1.000
_cell.angle_alpha   90.00
_cell.angle_beta   90.00
_cell.angle_gamma   90.00
#
_symmetry.space_group_name_H-M   'P 1'
#
loop_
_entity.id
_entity.type
_entity.pdbx_description
1 polymer ?
#
loop_
_entity_poly.entity_id
_entity_poly.type
_entity_poly.pdbx_seq_one_letter_code
_entity_poly.pdbx_strand_id
1 'polypeptide(L)'
;MLSTHQINVLQHLVDNCEEYITDLAEENGIKNTDASIGVAKFLVAHPENFTKMSPNQKFHYETAIEPLINEVCCDGMTGEDGSCLGNGFIDEDSLLGAYLEQDMRCQHCVATTNSWFENNP
;
A
#
# COMPACT_ATOMS: atom_id res chain seq x y z
N MET A 1 7.51 13.04 7.84
CA MET A 1 6.24 12.88 8.56
C MET A 1 5.29 12.23 7.57
N LEU A 2 4.41 11.36 8.05
CA LEU A 2 3.39 10.76 7.18
C LEU A 2 2.38 11.82 6.76
N SER A 3 1.88 11.72 5.54
CA SER A 3 0.75 12.53 5.08
C SER A 3 -0.55 12.06 5.73
N THR A 4 -1.61 12.86 5.62
CA THR A 4 -2.96 12.44 6.04
C THR A 4 -3.44 11.20 5.27
N HIS A 5 -3.13 11.09 3.97
CA HIS A 5 -3.54 9.95 3.15
C HIS A 5 -2.84 8.66 3.60
N GLN A 6 -1.52 8.72 3.80
CA GLN A 6 -0.73 7.62 4.35
C GLN A 6 -1.22 7.16 5.72
N ILE A 7 -1.59 8.09 6.60
CA ILE A 7 -2.14 7.76 7.93
C ILE A 7 -3.49 7.04 7.79
N ASN A 8 -4.36 7.50 6.89
CA ASN A 8 -5.67 6.88 6.69
C ASN A 8 -5.54 5.46 6.12
N VAL A 9 -4.64 5.24 5.16
CA VAL A 9 -4.35 3.90 4.63
C VAL A 9 -3.78 3.02 5.74
N LEU A 10 -2.79 3.51 6.50
CA LEU A 10 -2.19 2.74 7.59
C LEU A 10 -3.20 2.37 8.67
N GLN A 11 -4.11 3.27 9.03
CA GLN A 11 -5.22 3.01 9.95
C GLN A 11 -6.12 1.88 9.41
N HIS A 12 -6.49 1.94 8.12
CA HIS A 12 -7.32 0.90 7.51
C HIS A 12 -6.64 -0.47 7.55
N LEU A 13 -5.35 -0.54 7.20
CA LEU A 13 -4.55 -1.77 7.28
C LEU A 13 -4.53 -2.32 8.71
N VAL A 14 -4.24 -1.48 9.70
CA VAL A 14 -4.20 -1.89 11.12
C VAL A 14 -5.56 -2.42 11.62
N ASP A 15 -6.66 -1.82 11.19
CA ASP A 15 -7.99 -2.15 11.70
C ASP A 15 -8.65 -3.34 10.99
N ASN A 16 -8.31 -3.58 9.72
CA ASN A 16 -9.06 -4.49 8.86
C ASN A 16 -8.22 -5.52 8.13
N CYS A 17 -6.94 -5.24 7.90
CA CYS A 17 -6.09 -6.04 7.01
C CYS A 17 -4.64 -6.09 7.51
N GLU A 18 -4.44 -6.40 8.81
CA GLU A 18 -3.10 -6.40 9.42
C GLU A 18 -2.19 -7.47 8.80
N GLU A 19 -2.79 -8.49 8.16
CA GLU A 19 -2.10 -9.54 7.41
C GLU A 19 -1.19 -9.00 6.30
N TYR A 20 -1.53 -7.90 5.61
CA TYR A 20 -0.64 -7.35 4.59
C TYR A 20 0.71 -6.93 5.17
N ILE A 21 0.72 -6.41 6.41
CA ILE A 21 1.94 -5.98 7.09
C ILE A 21 2.72 -7.21 7.57
N THR A 22 2.05 -8.23 8.10
CA THR A 22 2.74 -9.45 8.54
C THR A 22 3.31 -10.22 7.36
N ASP A 23 2.55 -10.41 6.28
CA ASP A 23 2.96 -11.17 5.10
C ASP A 23 4.16 -10.50 4.44
N LEU A 24 4.11 -9.19 4.21
CA LEU A 24 5.23 -8.45 3.65
C LEU A 24 6.46 -8.49 4.57
N ALA A 25 6.25 -8.47 5.90
CA ALA A 25 7.35 -8.64 6.86
C ALA A 25 7.99 -10.03 6.73
N GLU A 26 7.20 -11.11 6.64
CA GLU A 26 7.72 -12.47 6.46
C GLU A 26 8.47 -12.63 5.13
N GLU A 27 7.90 -12.13 4.04
CA GLU A 27 8.50 -12.13 2.70
C GLU A 27 9.86 -11.43 2.69
N ASN A 28 9.99 -10.34 3.44
CA ASN A 28 11.23 -9.59 3.60
C ASN A 28 12.14 -10.13 4.73
N GLY A 29 11.83 -11.29 5.29
CA GLY A 29 12.68 -12.02 6.23
C GLY A 29 12.63 -11.53 7.68
N ILE A 30 11.64 -10.71 8.05
CA ILE A 30 11.39 -10.31 9.44
C ILE A 30 10.70 -11.46 10.17
N LYS A 31 11.41 -12.07 11.13
CA LYS A 31 10.87 -13.18 11.94
C LYS A 31 9.86 -12.76 13.00
N ASN A 32 9.96 -11.52 13.50
CA ASN A 32 9.09 -10.98 14.53
C ASN A 32 8.10 -10.01 13.90
N THR A 33 7.11 -10.55 13.20
CA THR A 33 6.11 -9.77 12.46
C THR A 33 5.20 -8.95 13.36
N ASP A 34 4.93 -9.43 14.59
CA ASP A 34 4.20 -8.67 15.62
C ASP A 34 4.85 -7.32 15.94
N ALA A 35 6.18 -7.21 15.82
CA ALA A 35 6.86 -5.93 16.01
C ALA A 35 6.57 -4.94 14.86
N SER A 36 6.36 -5.41 13.63
CA SER A 36 5.90 -4.57 12.52
C SER A 36 4.49 -4.03 12.78
N ILE A 37 3.58 -4.89 13.27
CA ILE A 37 2.22 -4.48 13.69
C ILE A 37 2.29 -3.46 14.83
N GLY A 38 3.16 -3.68 15.81
CA GLY A 38 3.39 -2.74 16.90
C GLY A 38 3.84 -1.36 16.42
N VAL A 39 4.72 -1.32 15.41
CA VAL A 39 5.16 -0.05 14.79
C VAL A 39 4.02 0.62 14.03
N ALA A 40 3.21 -0.13 13.28
CA ALA A 40 2.04 0.42 12.59
C ALA A 40 1.05 1.06 13.58
N LYS A 41 0.68 0.33 14.64
CA LYS A 41 -0.20 0.82 15.72
C LYS A 41 0.39 2.05 16.43
N PHE A 42 1.71 2.06 16.65
CA PHE A 42 2.43 3.18 17.26
C PHE A 42 2.40 4.47 16.41
N LEU A 43 2.46 4.35 15.08
CA LEU A 43 2.36 5.47 14.16
C LEU A 43 0.91 5.97 14.02
N VAL A 44 -0.06 5.05 13.95
CA VAL A 44 -1.49 5.37 13.87
C VAL A 44 -1.96 6.14 15.10
N ALA A 45 -1.56 5.73 16.30
CA ALA A 45 -1.97 6.39 17.53
C ALA A 45 -1.48 7.85 17.61
N HIS A 46 -0.29 8.13 17.07
CA HIS A 46 0.41 9.41 17.18
C HIS A 46 1.37 9.60 15.99
N PRO A 47 0.91 10.17 14.86
CA PRO A 47 1.73 10.29 13.64
C PRO A 47 3.04 11.06 13.81
N GLU A 48 3.14 11.94 14.81
CA GLU A 48 4.38 12.63 15.19
C GLU A 48 5.49 11.68 15.69
N ASN A 49 5.13 10.44 16.02
CA ASN A 49 6.09 9.42 16.41
C ASN A 49 7.03 8.99 15.29
N PHE A 50 6.68 9.28 14.04
CA PHE A 50 7.51 9.00 12.87
C PHE A 50 8.95 9.52 13.05
N THR A 51 9.11 10.73 13.61
CA THR A 51 10.44 11.33 13.81
C THR A 51 11.16 10.80 15.05
N LYS A 52 10.46 10.07 15.93
CA LYS A 52 10.96 9.54 17.21
C LYS A 52 11.28 8.05 17.16
N MET A 53 11.04 7.39 16.02
CA MET A 53 11.32 5.96 15.87
C MET A 53 12.79 5.64 16.13
N SER A 54 13.03 4.63 16.97
CA SER A 54 14.33 3.98 17.11
C SER A 54 14.77 3.33 15.79
N PRO A 55 16.08 3.03 15.62
CA PRO A 55 16.56 2.35 14.42
C PRO A 55 15.83 1.03 14.11
N ASN A 56 15.50 0.25 15.14
CA ASN A 56 14.75 -1.00 14.94
C ASN A 56 13.32 -0.74 14.45
N GLN A 57 12.64 0.26 15.02
CA GLN A 57 11.29 0.62 14.56
C GLN A 57 11.30 1.15 13.11
N LYS A 58 12.32 1.94 12.74
CA LYS A 58 12.52 2.38 11.36
C LYS A 58 12.71 1.20 10.41
N PHE A 59 13.51 0.21 10.78
CA PHE A 59 13.69 -0.99 9.99
C PHE A 59 12.35 -1.70 9.70
N HIS A 60 11.51 -1.90 10.72
CA HIS A 60 10.17 -2.48 10.53
C HIS A 60 9.28 -1.60 9.64
N TYR A 61 9.32 -0.28 9.83
CA TYR A 61 8.57 0.67 9.00
C TYR A 61 8.99 0.59 7.53
N GLU A 62 10.27 0.77 7.22
CA GLU A 62 10.82 0.82 5.86
C GLU A 62 10.61 -0.52 5.12
N THR A 63 10.64 -1.63 5.84
CA THR A 63 10.63 -2.97 5.23
C THR A 63 9.24 -3.58 5.07
N ALA A 64 8.28 -3.23 5.95
CA ALA A 64 6.99 -3.92 6.02
C ALA A 64 5.77 -2.99 6.03
N ILE A 65 5.96 -1.68 6.17
CA ILE A 65 4.84 -0.72 6.28
C ILE A 65 4.88 0.28 5.12
N GLU A 66 6.02 0.94 4.93
CA GLU A 66 6.20 1.96 3.90
C GLU A 66 5.78 1.47 2.50
N PRO A 67 6.15 0.25 2.05
CA PRO A 67 5.75 -0.23 0.72
C PRO A 67 4.24 -0.45 0.53
N LEU A 68 3.45 -0.43 1.61
CA LEU A 68 2.00 -0.59 1.59
C LEU A 68 1.25 0.76 1.65
N ILE A 69 1.95 1.86 1.94
CA ILE A 69 1.34 3.18 2.11
C ILE A 69 2.00 4.27 1.25
N ASN A 70 3.17 3.98 0.67
CA ASN A 70 3.95 4.92 -0.12
C ASN A 70 4.51 4.20 -1.36
N GLU A 71 4.32 4.80 -2.54
CA GLU A 71 4.74 4.22 -3.82
C GLU A 71 4.30 2.75 -3.96
N VAL A 72 3.02 2.48 -3.66
CA VAL A 72 2.45 1.13 -3.76
C VAL A 72 2.36 0.72 -5.22
N CYS A 73 2.97 -0.41 -5.56
CA CYS A 73 3.04 -0.93 -6.92
C CYS A 73 1.63 -1.19 -7.49
N CYS A 74 1.48 -0.88 -8.77
CA CYS A 74 0.30 -1.21 -9.55
C CYS A 74 0.35 -2.68 -10.00
N ASP A 75 -0.76 -3.40 -9.87
CA ASP A 75 -0.85 -4.79 -10.35
C ASP A 75 -0.98 -4.89 -11.89
N GLY A 76 -1.27 -3.77 -12.56
CA GLY A 76 -1.49 -3.73 -14.00
C GLY A 76 -2.83 -4.34 -14.40
N MET A 77 -2.93 -4.77 -15.66
CA MET A 77 -4.05 -5.61 -16.12
C MET A 77 -3.50 -6.93 -16.64
N THR A 78 -3.84 -8.03 -15.98
CA THR A 78 -3.53 -9.38 -16.47
C THR A 78 -4.64 -9.86 -17.41
N GLY A 79 -4.34 -9.92 -18.71
CA GLY A 79 -5.23 -10.40 -19.77
C GLY A 79 -4.55 -10.36 -21.14
N GLU A 80 -5.04 -11.14 -22.12
CA GLU A 80 -4.43 -11.26 -23.47
C GLU A 80 -4.31 -9.91 -24.22
N ASP A 81 -5.08 -8.91 -23.79
CA ASP A 81 -5.16 -7.58 -24.41
C ASP A 81 -4.47 -6.47 -23.58
N GLY A 82 -3.74 -6.83 -22.51
CA GLY A 82 -3.28 -5.93 -21.45
C GLY A 82 -2.46 -4.72 -21.92
N SER A 83 -3.11 -3.58 -22.11
CA SER A 83 -2.47 -2.32 -22.50
C SER A 83 -1.67 -1.65 -21.38
N CYS A 84 -1.85 -2.09 -20.13
CA CYS A 84 -1.21 -1.51 -18.96
C CYS A 84 -0.35 -2.55 -18.22
N LEU A 85 0.97 -2.36 -18.25
CA LEU A 85 1.97 -3.30 -17.72
C LEU A 85 2.13 -3.27 -16.18
N GLY A 86 1.39 -2.42 -15.46
CA GLY A 86 1.52 -2.31 -14.00
C GLY A 86 2.84 -1.70 -13.52
N ASN A 87 3.62 -1.05 -14.39
CA ASN A 87 4.95 -0.52 -14.05
C ASN A 87 4.93 0.84 -13.33
N GLY A 88 3.78 1.24 -12.77
CA GLY A 88 3.60 2.50 -12.06
C GLY A 88 3.16 2.30 -10.62
N PHE A 89 2.82 3.39 -9.96
CA PHE A 89 2.33 3.38 -8.58
C PHE A 89 0.87 3.81 -8.53
N ILE A 90 0.14 3.30 -7.54
CA ILE A 90 -1.18 3.80 -7.20
C ILE A 90 -1.01 5.20 -6.61
N ASP A 91 -1.84 6.13 -7.09
CA ASP A 91 -1.85 7.50 -6.60
C ASP A 91 -2.23 7.56 -5.12
N GLU A 92 -1.53 8.39 -4.35
CA GLU A 92 -1.66 8.45 -2.90
C GLU A 92 -3.09 8.78 -2.45
N ASP A 93 -3.77 9.70 -3.16
CA ASP A 93 -5.13 10.11 -2.86
C ASP A 93 -6.15 8.98 -3.12
N SER A 94 -5.79 8.05 -4.01
CA SER A 94 -6.64 6.94 -4.47
C SER A 94 -6.36 5.63 -3.72
N LEU A 95 -5.22 5.51 -3.05
CA LEU A 95 -4.72 4.27 -2.47
C LEU A 95 -5.67 3.65 -1.41
N LEU A 96 -6.31 4.48 -0.59
CA LEU A 96 -7.30 3.97 0.37
C LEU A 96 -8.48 3.32 -0.35
N GLY A 97 -8.96 3.93 -1.44
CA GLY A 97 -10.01 3.35 -2.28
C GLY A 97 -9.58 2.01 -2.87
N ALA A 98 -8.34 1.92 -3.36
CA ALA A 98 -7.79 0.68 -3.90
C ALA A 98 -7.82 -0.47 -2.88
N TYR A 99 -7.44 -0.23 -1.63
CA TYR A 99 -7.54 -1.24 -0.56
C TYR A 99 -9.00 -1.61 -0.22
N LEU A 100 -9.89 -0.63 -0.15
CA LEU A 100 -11.30 -0.86 0.15
C LEU A 100 -12.02 -1.66 -0.94
N GLU A 101 -11.70 -1.38 -2.20
CA GLU A 101 -12.32 -2.00 -3.38
C GLU A 101 -11.56 -3.24 -3.85
N GLN A 102 -10.39 -3.51 -3.28
CA GLN A 102 -9.47 -4.57 -3.71
C GLN A 102 -9.07 -4.42 -5.20
N ASP A 103 -8.91 -3.17 -5.64
CA ASP A 103 -8.52 -2.81 -7.00
C ASP A 103 -7.18 -2.07 -7.00
N MET A 104 -6.09 -2.83 -7.01
CA MET A 104 -4.71 -2.32 -6.93
C MET A 104 -4.17 -1.82 -8.27
N ARG A 105 -5.02 -1.19 -9.09
CA ARG A 105 -4.65 -0.60 -10.38
C ARG A 105 -4.37 0.89 -10.24
N CYS A 106 -3.32 1.36 -10.90
CA CYS A 106 -3.03 2.79 -11.00
C CYS A 106 -4.01 3.50 -11.95
N GLN A 107 -4.08 4.83 -11.86
CA GLN A 107 -4.97 5.66 -12.70
C GLN A 107 -4.82 5.38 -14.20
N HIS A 108 -3.60 5.10 -14.68
CA HIS A 108 -3.37 4.75 -16.07
C HIS A 108 -4.08 3.44 -16.47
N CYS A 109 -3.99 2.40 -15.64
CA CYS A 109 -4.62 1.11 -15.90
C CYS A 109 -6.15 1.16 -15.71
N VAL A 110 -6.66 1.98 -14.78
CA VAL A 110 -8.10 2.21 -14.64
C VAL A 110 -8.67 2.86 -15.89
N ALA A 111 -8.01 3.90 -16.42
CA ALA A 111 -8.46 4.63 -17.61
C ALA A 111 -8.56 3.76 -18.88
N THR A 112 -7.72 2.72 -19.00
CA THR A 112 -7.73 1.85 -20.19
C THR A 112 -8.97 0.97 -20.30
N THR A 113 -9.68 0.69 -19.20
CA THR A 113 -10.91 -0.13 -19.25
C THR A 113 -12.09 0.53 -19.96
N ASN A 114 -12.23 1.86 -19.89
CA ASN A 114 -13.26 2.58 -20.64
C ASN A 114 -12.95 2.59 -22.15
N SER A 115 -11.67 2.65 -22.51
CA SER A 115 -11.26 2.77 -23.91
C SER A 115 -11.46 1.50 -24.73
N TRP A 116 -11.53 0.31 -24.12
CA TRP A 116 -11.74 -0.93 -24.88
C TRP A 116 -13.15 -1.00 -25.46
N PHE A 117 -14.18 -0.78 -24.63
CA PHE A 117 -15.58 -0.79 -25.07
C PHE A 117 -15.90 0.35 -26.06
N GLU A 118 -15.20 1.49 -25.94
CA GLU A 118 -15.35 2.61 -26.88
C GLU A 118 -14.60 2.41 -28.21
N ASN A 119 -13.47 1.68 -28.20
CA ASN A 119 -12.64 1.46 -29.39
C ASN A 119 -12.84 0.09 -30.08
N ASN A 120 -13.62 -0.82 -29.50
CA ASN A 120 -14.00 -2.11 -30.09
C ASN A 120 -15.51 -2.37 -29.90
N PRO A 121 -16.38 -1.76 -30.73
CA PRO A 121 -17.82 -1.98 -30.71
C PRO A 121 -18.27 -3.35 -31.23
#